data_AF-A0A9X1UFD2-F1
#
_entry.id   AF-A0A9X1UFD2-F1
#
_cell.length_a   1.000
_cell.length_b   1.000
_cell.length_c   1.000
_cell.angle_alpha   90.00
_cell.angle_beta   90.00
_cell.angle_gamma   90.00
#
_symmetry.space_group_name_H-M   'P 1'
#
loop_
_entity.id
_entity.type
_entity.pdbx_description
1 polymer ?
#
loop_
_entity_poly.entity_id
_entity_poly.type
_entity_poly.pdbx_seq_one_letter_code
_entity_poly.pdbx_strand_id
1 'polypeptide(L)'
;MAIRFSLGTFAGRFEETPLGAVRKAVGEGTIQHQGDAAGSVYWLCYRRAQHLIWVMSSGEMGGTDHRVTEIVEELVGTDAGASTDCASIPEKFLPVVFDGKLHLGMSRQEIITALGPPSKSEAAQMVYSHAGKLAHGFDETAWLILGFREDKLVSMRGGKTTTN
;
A
#
# COMPACT_ATOMS: atom_id res chain seq x y z
N MET A 1 -5.49 -11.78 -4.02
CA MET A 1 -4.61 -10.67 -4.43
C MET A 1 -5.10 -9.42 -3.70
N ALA A 2 -4.19 -8.54 -3.28
CA ALA A 2 -4.45 -7.45 -2.35
C ALA A 2 -5.62 -6.56 -2.74
N ILE A 3 -6.79 -6.89 -2.21
CA ILE A 3 -8.03 -6.12 -2.36
C ILE A 3 -8.38 -5.40 -1.05
N ARG A 4 -7.77 -5.85 0.06
CA ARG A 4 -8.00 -5.33 1.40
C ARG A 4 -6.68 -4.93 2.01
N PHE A 5 -6.74 -3.89 2.83
CA PHE A 5 -5.63 -3.49 3.68
C PHE A 5 -6.14 -3.23 5.09
N SER A 6 -5.25 -3.27 6.07
CA SER A 6 -5.52 -2.71 7.39
C SER A 6 -4.32 -1.92 7.90
N LEU A 7 -4.62 -0.85 8.63
CA LEU A 7 -3.68 -0.11 9.46
C LEU A 7 -4.05 -0.42 10.91
N GLY A 8 -3.40 -1.42 11.52
CA GLY A 8 -3.85 -1.99 12.78
C GLY A 8 -5.31 -2.46 12.69
N THR A 9 -6.21 -1.91 13.51
CA THR A 9 -7.64 -2.28 13.48
C THR A 9 -8.46 -1.53 12.44
N PHE A 10 -7.92 -0.49 11.79
CA PHE A 10 -8.62 0.22 10.72
C PHE A 10 -8.56 -0.64 9.45
N ALA A 11 -9.70 -1.18 9.03
CA ALA A 11 -9.81 -1.97 7.81
C ALA A 11 -10.27 -1.12 6.63
N GLY A 12 -9.65 -1.34 5.48
CA GLY A 12 -9.96 -0.65 4.23
C GLY A 12 -9.89 -1.58 3.02
N ARG A 13 -10.34 -1.03 1.89
CA ARG A 13 -10.43 -1.69 0.59
C ARG A 13 -9.97 -0.72 -0.49
N PHE A 14 -9.14 -1.21 -1.40
CA PHE A 14 -8.67 -0.41 -2.53
C PHE A 14 -9.84 -0.03 -3.44
N GLU A 15 -9.80 1.19 -3.98
CA GLU A 15 -10.83 1.82 -4.81
C GLU A 15 -12.19 2.05 -4.11
N GLU A 16 -12.29 1.75 -2.81
CA GLU A 16 -13.50 1.94 -2.00
C GLU A 16 -13.25 2.90 -0.83
N THR A 17 -12.11 2.80 -0.14
CA THR A 17 -11.81 3.60 1.06
C THR A 17 -11.27 4.99 0.69
N PRO A 18 -11.89 6.10 1.10
CA PRO A 18 -11.38 7.44 0.84
C PRO A 18 -10.11 7.77 1.65
N LEU A 19 -9.15 8.51 1.07
CA LEU A 19 -8.00 9.03 1.83
C LEU A 19 -8.45 9.88 3.03
N GLY A 20 -9.53 10.65 2.88
CA GLY A 20 -10.11 11.44 3.98
C GLY A 20 -10.55 10.59 5.18
N ALA A 21 -11.02 9.36 4.95
CA ALA A 21 -11.39 8.45 6.02
C ALA A 21 -10.16 7.93 6.78
N VAL A 22 -9.07 7.61 6.06
CA VAL A 22 -7.79 7.22 6.65
C VAL A 22 -7.24 8.36 7.52
N ARG A 23 -7.16 9.57 6.96
CA ARG A 23 -6.71 10.77 7.71
C ARG A 23 -7.54 10.98 8.98
N LYS A 24 -8.86 10.91 8.86
CA LYS A 24 -9.78 11.10 10.00
C LYS A 24 -9.59 10.03 11.07
N ALA A 25 -9.38 8.78 10.67
CA ALA A 25 -9.15 7.68 11.61
C ALA A 25 -7.82 7.84 12.36
N VAL A 26 -6.74 8.14 11.63
CA VAL A 26 -5.41 8.36 12.21
C VAL A 26 -5.40 9.59 13.12
N GLY A 27 -6.12 10.65 12.72
CA GLY A 27 -6.24 11.92 13.45
C GLY A 27 -5.12 12.91 13.14
N GLU A 28 -4.14 12.51 12.32
CA GLU A 28 -2.94 13.29 11.98
C GLU A 28 -2.68 13.24 10.47
N GLY A 29 -1.86 14.17 9.97
CA GLY A 29 -1.40 14.21 8.59
C GLY A 29 -2.24 15.06 7.64
N THR A 30 -1.62 15.40 6.52
CA THR A 30 -2.19 16.24 5.46
C THR A 30 -2.22 15.44 4.18
N ILE A 31 -3.34 15.49 3.45
CA ILE A 31 -3.41 14.92 2.10
C ILE A 31 -2.59 15.85 1.20
N GLN A 32 -1.45 15.34 0.76
CA GLN A 32 -0.58 15.98 -0.21
C GLN A 32 -1.10 15.71 -1.62
N HIS A 33 -0.66 16.54 -2.57
CA HIS A 33 -1.08 16.46 -3.97
C HIS A 33 0.07 16.89 -4.90
N GLN A 34 0.19 16.21 -6.04
CA GLN A 34 1.09 16.56 -7.13
C GLN A 34 0.45 16.20 -8.48
N GLY A 35 0.80 16.95 -9.51
CA GLY A 35 0.34 16.73 -10.89
C GLY A 35 -0.94 17.51 -11.20
N ASP A 36 -1.52 17.22 -12.36
CA ASP A 36 -2.77 17.81 -12.83
C ASP A 36 -3.65 16.74 -13.52
N ALA A 37 -4.96 17.00 -13.56
CA ALA A 37 -5.95 16.16 -14.24
C ALA A 37 -5.75 14.65 -13.98
N ALA A 38 -5.63 13.85 -15.05
CA ALA A 38 -5.43 12.40 -14.99
C ALA A 38 -4.06 11.99 -14.42
N GLY A 39 -3.07 12.88 -14.46
CA GLY A 39 -1.75 12.69 -13.87
C GLY A 39 -1.65 13.09 -12.39
N SER A 40 -2.76 13.51 -11.77
CA SER A 40 -2.75 13.89 -10.36
C SER A 40 -2.58 12.67 -9.45
N VAL A 41 -1.81 12.84 -8.38
CA VAL A 41 -1.61 11.86 -7.32
C VAL A 41 -1.82 12.56 -5.99
N TYR A 42 -2.59 11.92 -5.12
CA TYR A 42 -2.87 12.38 -3.77
C TYR A 42 -2.34 11.35 -2.79
N TRP A 43 -1.75 11.79 -1.68
CA TRP A 43 -1.23 10.85 -0.70
C TRP A 43 -1.25 11.38 0.72
N LEU A 44 -1.34 10.45 1.66
CA LEU A 44 -0.97 10.65 3.06
C LEU A 44 0.40 10.02 3.27
N CYS A 45 1.27 10.71 4.01
CA CYS A 45 2.55 10.15 4.44
C CYS A 45 2.63 10.05 5.96
N TYR A 46 3.01 8.88 6.44
CA TYR A 46 3.11 8.54 7.84
C TYR A 46 4.46 7.92 8.17
N ARG A 47 4.94 8.19 9.39
CA ARG A 47 6.17 7.59 9.91
C ARG A 47 6.02 7.12 11.35
N ARG A 48 6.68 6.01 11.67
CA ARG A 48 6.87 5.55 13.05
C ARG A 48 8.10 4.67 13.16
N ALA A 49 9.05 5.07 14.02
CA ALA A 49 10.36 4.42 14.11
C ALA A 49 10.99 4.28 12.71
N GLN A 50 11.26 3.06 12.26
CA GLN A 50 11.80 2.77 10.93
C GLN A 50 10.73 2.59 9.85
N HIS A 51 9.44 2.62 10.19
CA HIS A 51 8.36 2.47 9.22
C HIS A 51 8.07 3.80 8.53
N LEU A 52 8.08 3.78 7.20
CA LEU A 52 7.60 4.86 6.35
C LEU A 52 6.44 4.32 5.51
N ILE A 53 5.28 4.99 5.59
CA ILE A 53 4.03 4.53 4.99
C ILE A 53 3.47 5.63 4.11
N TRP A 54 3.15 5.28 2.86
CA TRP A 54 2.38 6.12 1.95
C TRP A 54 1.05 5.46 1.65
N VAL A 55 -0.04 6.21 1.80
CA VAL A 55 -1.38 5.81 1.38
C VAL A 55 -1.77 6.72 0.23
N MET A 56 -1.91 6.14 -0.97
CA MET A 56 -1.96 6.87 -2.23
C MET A 56 -3.30 6.69 -2.93
N SER A 57 -3.70 7.73 -3.67
CA SER A 57 -4.82 7.75 -4.59
C SER A 57 -4.31 8.30 -5.91
N SER A 58 -4.45 7.52 -6.98
CA SER A 58 -4.40 8.06 -8.34
C SER A 58 -5.59 9.01 -8.55
N GLY A 59 -5.39 10.09 -9.29
CA GLY A 59 -6.40 11.13 -9.50
C GLY A 59 -7.59 10.64 -10.32
N GLU A 60 -7.32 9.95 -11.44
CA GLU A 60 -8.37 9.35 -12.26
C GLU A 60 -9.04 8.18 -11.52
N MET A 61 -8.22 7.24 -11.05
CA MET A 61 -8.71 5.96 -10.50
C MET A 61 -9.32 6.10 -9.10
N GLY A 62 -8.85 7.06 -8.31
CA GLY A 62 -9.38 7.34 -6.98
C GLY A 62 -10.70 8.11 -7.01
N GLY A 63 -11.08 8.69 -8.16
CA GLY A 63 -12.27 9.50 -8.34
C GLY A 63 -12.31 10.74 -7.44
N THR A 64 -13.47 11.39 -7.38
CA THR A 64 -13.69 12.63 -6.61
C THR A 64 -13.46 12.49 -5.11
N ASP A 65 -13.56 11.26 -4.60
CA ASP A 65 -13.38 10.96 -3.18
C ASP A 65 -11.91 10.65 -2.81
N HIS A 66 -11.00 10.63 -3.80
CA HIS A 66 -9.59 10.26 -3.62
C HIS A 66 -9.45 8.92 -2.91
N ARG A 67 -10.06 7.87 -3.46
CA ARG A 67 -10.04 6.53 -2.88
C ARG A 67 -8.66 5.92 -2.98
N VAL A 68 -8.27 5.18 -1.95
CA VAL A 68 -6.97 4.54 -1.86
C VAL A 68 -6.81 3.56 -3.01
N THR A 69 -5.83 3.77 -3.87
CA THR A 69 -5.49 2.86 -4.98
C THR A 69 -4.19 2.12 -4.72
N GLU A 70 -3.35 2.62 -3.83
CA GLU A 70 -2.06 2.01 -3.50
C GLU A 70 -1.64 2.33 -2.06
N ILE A 71 -0.97 1.38 -1.41
CA ILE A 71 -0.27 1.57 -0.15
C ILE A 71 1.16 1.06 -0.31
N VAL A 72 2.11 1.85 0.18
CA VAL A 72 3.52 1.49 0.28
C VAL A 72 3.91 1.54 1.75
N GLU A 73 4.58 0.50 2.24
CA GLU A 73 5.24 0.49 3.55
C GLU A 73 6.68 0.00 3.39
N GLU A 74 7.63 0.74 3.96
CA GLU A 74 9.05 0.41 3.91
C GLU A 74 9.74 0.56 5.28
N LEU A 75 10.69 -0.34 5.57
CA LEU A 75 11.66 -0.16 6.65
C LEU A 75 12.84 0.66 6.16
N VAL A 76 12.91 1.91 6.60
CA VAL A 76 14.03 2.80 6.33
C VAL A 76 15.17 2.58 7.35
N GLY A 77 16.41 2.65 6.88
CA GLY A 77 17.59 2.56 7.75
C GLY A 77 17.66 3.73 8.74
N THR A 78 18.42 3.57 9.82
CA THR A 78 18.62 4.59 10.87
C THR A 78 19.15 5.93 10.36
N ASP A 79 19.82 5.95 9.20
CA ASP A 79 20.40 7.16 8.59
C ASP A 79 19.53 7.81 7.50
N ALA A 80 18.35 7.26 7.20
CA ALA A 80 17.39 7.90 6.30
C ALA A 80 16.57 9.02 6.99
N GLY A 81 16.95 9.37 8.23
CA GLY A 81 16.24 10.24 9.17
C GLY A 81 16.30 11.73 8.91
N ALA A 82 16.66 12.19 7.71
CA ALA A 82 16.65 13.61 7.37
C ALA A 82 15.84 13.86 6.09
N SER A 83 14.68 14.53 6.24
CA SER A 83 13.83 15.09 5.17
C SER A 83 12.64 14.27 4.63
N THR A 84 11.83 13.67 5.50
CA THR A 84 10.42 13.44 5.12
C THR A 84 9.49 14.05 6.17
N ASP A 85 8.76 15.11 5.77
CA ASP A 85 7.73 15.81 6.57
C ASP A 85 6.46 14.95 6.76
N CYS A 86 6.64 13.66 7.02
CA CYS A 86 5.56 12.71 7.21
C CYS A 86 5.04 12.78 8.65
N ALA A 87 3.72 12.73 8.78
CA ALA A 87 3.08 12.79 10.09
C ALA A 87 3.41 11.56 10.92
N SER A 88 3.49 11.71 12.25
CA SER A 88 3.66 10.53 13.10
C SER A 88 2.36 9.73 13.11
N ILE A 89 2.45 8.42 12.88
CA ILE A 89 1.30 7.53 13.01
C ILE A 89 1.30 6.86 14.40
N PRO A 90 0.15 6.81 15.11
CA PRO A 90 0.05 6.10 16.39
C PRO A 90 0.26 4.58 16.26
N GLU A 91 0.74 3.95 17.34
CA GLU A 91 1.03 2.50 17.41
C GLU A 91 -0.12 1.61 16.97
N LYS A 92 -1.33 1.96 17.39
CA LYS A 92 -2.54 1.17 17.14
C LYS A 92 -2.90 1.01 15.66
N PHE A 93 -2.23 1.74 14.76
CA PHE A 93 -2.39 1.64 13.31
C PHE A 93 -1.28 0.82 12.63
N LEU A 94 -0.39 0.21 13.41
CA LEU A 94 0.55 -0.80 12.96
C LEU A 94 0.13 -2.19 13.46
N PRO A 95 0.51 -3.27 12.75
CA PRO A 95 1.19 -3.27 11.45
C PRO A 95 0.26 -2.87 10.30
N VAL A 96 0.84 -2.51 9.15
CA VAL A 96 0.10 -2.54 7.88
C VAL A 96 -0.02 -3.99 7.43
N VAL A 97 -1.24 -4.40 7.06
CA VAL A 97 -1.50 -5.77 6.62
C VAL A 97 -2.26 -5.78 5.30
N PHE A 98 -1.80 -6.55 4.32
CA PHE A 98 -2.55 -6.81 3.08
C PHE A 98 -3.30 -8.15 3.15
N ASP A 99 -4.57 -8.13 2.72
CA ASP A 99 -5.48 -9.29 2.71
C ASP A 99 -5.57 -10.06 4.04
N GLY A 100 -5.25 -9.40 5.17
CA GLY A 100 -5.24 -10.01 6.50
C GLY A 100 -4.13 -11.04 6.74
N LYS A 101 -3.11 -11.09 5.86
CA LYS A 101 -2.06 -12.12 5.90
C LYS A 101 -0.65 -11.55 5.84
N LEU A 102 -0.43 -10.54 4.99
CA LEU A 102 0.90 -10.10 4.61
C LEU A 102 1.29 -8.85 5.38
N HIS A 103 2.42 -8.90 6.08
CA HIS A 103 3.00 -7.77 6.80
C HIS A 103 4.53 -7.83 6.77
N LEU A 104 5.19 -6.70 7.04
CA LEU A 104 6.65 -6.66 7.14
C LEU A 104 7.21 -7.66 8.16
N GLY A 105 8.43 -8.16 7.91
CA GLY A 105 9.14 -9.13 8.74
C GLY A 105 8.87 -10.60 8.41
N MET A 106 7.88 -10.90 7.57
CA MET A 106 7.66 -12.25 7.06
C MET A 106 8.84 -12.71 6.19
N SER A 107 9.15 -14.00 6.25
CA SER A 107 10.09 -14.69 5.36
C SER A 107 9.47 -14.94 3.98
N ARG A 108 10.31 -15.22 2.99
CA ARG A 108 9.85 -15.63 1.65
C ARG A 108 8.94 -16.85 1.71
N GLN A 109 9.29 -17.84 2.51
CA GLN A 109 8.53 -19.08 2.61
C GLN A 109 7.16 -18.86 3.25
N GLU A 110 7.07 -18.06 4.31
CA GLU A 110 5.78 -17.71 4.93
C GLU A 110 4.85 -17.02 3.93
N ILE A 111 5.38 -16.13 3.09
CA ILE A 111 4.61 -15.41 2.07
C ILE A 111 4.11 -16.38 0.99
N ILE A 112 4.98 -17.26 0.47
CA ILE A 112 4.60 -18.27 -0.53
C ILE A 112 3.52 -19.19 0.04
N THR A 113 3.63 -19.60 1.31
CA THR A 113 2.60 -20.41 1.98
C THR A 113 1.27 -19.67 2.10
N ALA A 114 1.30 -18.36 2.38
CA ALA A 114 0.09 -17.55 2.58
C ALA A 114 -0.64 -17.17 1.27
N LEU A 115 0.12 -16.91 0.20
CA LEU A 115 -0.37 -16.34 -1.06
C LEU A 115 -0.28 -17.28 -2.27
N GLY A 116 0.44 -18.40 -2.15
CA GLY A 116 0.84 -19.22 -3.28
C GLY A 116 2.13 -18.72 -3.95
N PRO A 117 2.54 -19.33 -5.08
CA PRO A 117 3.73 -18.89 -5.80
C PRO A 117 3.54 -17.49 -6.41
N PRO A 118 4.58 -16.63 -6.42
CA PRO A 118 4.52 -15.33 -7.05
C PRO A 118 4.50 -15.41 -8.58
N SER A 119 4.00 -14.36 -9.24
CA SER A 119 4.06 -14.22 -10.70
C SER A 119 5.49 -14.06 -11.21
N LYS A 120 6.34 -13.37 -10.43
CA LYS A 120 7.79 -13.26 -10.65
C LYS A 120 8.52 -13.28 -9.32
N SER A 121 9.70 -13.90 -9.28
CA SER A 121 10.57 -13.90 -8.10
C SER A 121 12.03 -13.79 -8.52
N GLU A 122 12.72 -12.82 -7.94
CA GLU A 122 14.17 -12.62 -8.04
C GLU A 122 14.78 -12.67 -6.63
N ALA A 123 16.09 -12.47 -6.46
CA ALA A 123 16.72 -12.52 -5.12
C ALA A 123 16.15 -11.46 -4.16
N ALA A 124 16.09 -10.20 -4.60
CA ALA A 124 15.69 -9.08 -3.77
C ALA A 124 14.17 -8.79 -3.78
N GLN A 125 13.41 -9.43 -4.67
CA GLN A 125 12.01 -9.06 -4.91
C GLN A 125 11.10 -10.26 -5.22
N MET A 126 9.83 -10.17 -4.81
CA MET A 126 8.73 -10.97 -5.34
C MET A 126 7.62 -10.06 -5.89
N VAL A 127 6.99 -10.48 -6.98
CA VAL A 127 5.86 -9.77 -7.58
C VAL A 127 4.69 -10.73 -7.72
N TYR A 128 3.55 -10.35 -7.17
CA TYR A 128 2.25 -10.94 -7.48
C TYR A 128 1.48 -9.92 -8.30
N SER A 129 1.01 -10.35 -9.46
CA SER A 129 0.22 -9.51 -10.36
C SER A 129 -0.95 -10.30 -10.87
N HIS A 130 -2.11 -9.66 -10.99
CA HIS A 130 -3.21 -10.21 -11.75
C HIS A 130 -3.88 -9.11 -12.55
N ALA A 131 -4.25 -9.50 -13.77
CA ALA A 131 -5.03 -8.74 -14.70
C ALA A 131 -6.24 -9.60 -15.09
N GLY A 132 -7.41 -8.99 -15.11
CA GLY A 132 -8.67 -9.68 -15.38
C GLY A 132 -9.73 -8.75 -15.91
N LYS A 133 -10.90 -9.32 -16.25
CA LYS A 133 -12.09 -8.57 -16.65
C LYS A 133 -13.18 -8.69 -15.59
N LEU A 134 -13.80 -7.57 -15.23
CA LEU A 134 -14.98 -7.53 -14.38
C LEU A 134 -16.26 -7.82 -15.20
N ALA A 135 -17.35 -8.13 -14.50
CA ALA A 135 -18.64 -8.55 -15.08
C ALA A 135 -19.25 -7.53 -16.09
N HIS A 136 -18.78 -6.28 -16.09
CA HIS A 136 -19.28 -5.21 -16.96
C HIS A 136 -18.27 -4.78 -18.03
N GLY A 137 -17.21 -5.57 -18.26
CA GLY A 137 -16.23 -5.34 -19.34
C GLY A 137 -14.99 -4.56 -18.94
N PHE A 138 -15.01 -3.88 -17.78
CA PHE A 138 -13.87 -3.17 -17.21
C PHE A 138 -12.68 -4.11 -16.96
N ASP A 139 -11.48 -3.59 -17.20
CA ASP A 139 -10.24 -4.27 -16.88
C ASP A 139 -9.84 -4.00 -15.43
N GLU A 140 -9.55 -5.05 -14.69
CA GLU A 140 -9.02 -4.99 -13.33
C GLU A 140 -7.53 -5.35 -13.35
N THR A 141 -6.71 -4.51 -12.72
CA THR A 141 -5.31 -4.82 -12.43
C THR A 141 -5.06 -4.64 -10.94
N ALA A 142 -4.40 -5.60 -10.32
CA ALA A 142 -3.83 -5.41 -9.00
C ALA A 142 -2.45 -6.05 -8.88
N TRP A 143 -1.70 -5.58 -7.88
CA TRP A 143 -0.30 -5.93 -7.70
C TRP A 143 0.09 -5.96 -6.23
N LEU A 144 1.09 -6.79 -5.94
CA LEU A 144 1.89 -6.76 -4.73
C LEU A 144 3.35 -6.89 -5.14
N ILE A 145 4.15 -5.87 -4.83
CA ILE A 145 5.59 -5.85 -5.06
C ILE A 145 6.25 -5.88 -3.67
N LEU A 146 7.06 -6.91 -3.43
CA LEU A 146 7.61 -7.25 -2.13
C LEU A 146 9.13 -7.19 -2.17
N GLY A 147 9.75 -6.35 -1.34
CA GLY A 147 11.20 -6.17 -1.25
C GLY A 147 11.79 -6.88 -0.04
N PHE A 148 12.92 -7.56 -0.23
CA PHE A 148 13.55 -8.41 0.79
C PHE A 148 14.97 -7.95 1.14
N ARG A 149 15.34 -8.13 2.41
CA ARG A 149 16.70 -8.07 2.91
C ARG A 149 16.94 -9.29 3.81
N GLU A 150 17.96 -10.08 3.53
CA GLU A 150 18.31 -11.26 4.34
C GLU A 150 17.10 -12.19 4.59
N ASP A 151 16.35 -12.49 3.53
CA ASP A 151 15.10 -13.27 3.54
C ASP A 151 13.90 -12.63 4.26
N LYS A 152 14.06 -11.46 4.87
CA LYS A 152 12.98 -10.73 5.54
C LYS A 152 12.33 -9.70 4.64
N LEU A 153 11.00 -9.66 4.66
CA LEU A 153 10.20 -8.65 3.97
C LEU A 153 10.40 -7.28 4.64
N VAL A 154 10.94 -6.33 3.89
CA VAL A 154 11.28 -4.98 4.37
C VAL A 154 10.58 -3.86 3.59
N SER A 155 9.97 -4.17 2.45
CA SER A 155 9.16 -3.23 1.67
C SER A 155 7.96 -3.96 1.08
N MET A 156 6.79 -3.33 1.12
CA MET A 156 5.58 -3.80 0.47
C MET A 156 4.93 -2.65 -0.29
N ARG A 157 4.60 -2.88 -1.55
CA ARG A 157 3.80 -2.00 -2.38
C ARG A 157 2.61 -2.77 -2.94
N GLY A 158 1.42 -2.46 -2.46
CA GLY A 158 0.19 -3.12 -2.84
C GLY A 158 -0.82 -2.15 -3.43
N GLY A 159 -1.47 -2.51 -4.53
CA GLY A 159 -2.44 -1.64 -5.16
C GLY A 159 -3.40 -2.36 -6.10
N LYS A 160 -4.46 -1.64 -6.48
CA LYS A 160 -5.52 -2.07 -7.38
C LYS A 160 -6.08 -0.88 -8.15
N THR A 161 -6.35 -1.10 -9.42
CA THR A 161 -7.04 -0.15 -10.31
C THR A 161 -8.00 -0.86 -11.26
N THR A 162 -9.13 -0.23 -11.56
CA THR A 162 -10.16 -0.71 -12.49
C THR A 162 -10.38 0.27 -13.65
N THR A 163 -9.94 -0.06 -14.85
CA THR A 163 -10.01 0.82 -16.05
C THR A 163 -11.07 0.35 -17.04
N ASN A 164 -11.44 1.23 -17.99
CA ASN A 164 -12.28 0.87 -19.14
C ASN A 164 -11.56 -0.05 -20.13
#